data_AF-A0A2V9XTK2-F1
#
_entry.id   AF-A0A2V9XTK2-F1
#
_cell.length_a   1.000
_cell.length_b   1.000
_cell.length_c   1.000
_cell.angle_alpha   90.00
_cell.angle_beta   90.00
_cell.angle_gamma   90.00
#
_symmetry.space_group_name_H-M   'P 1'
#
loop_
_entity.id
_entity.type
_entity.pdbx_description
1 polymer ?
#
loop_
_entity_poly.entity_id
_entity_poly.type
_entity_poly.pdbx_seq_one_letter_code
_entity_poly.pdbx_strand_id
1 'polypeptide(L)'
;MIGGKTVMKDGKPLTKRENMEERFFEVVTTDPLRLSSSKTTQGRARKGLSIGVHEERHGSPGVVMAGFHETEHTADWAFRVQGRDLRELFVQAARAMFQLQGQLNNTQPPSHVRDVEVDGFDRETLLVNWLNELLYLQEMNNETYANLEIREISDTHLTARLHGQSGQPNRRLIKAVTFHGLKVEQSEGAWRATMIVDV
;
A
#
# COMPACT_ATOMS: atom_id res chain seq x y z
N MET A 1 0.85 5.69 -24.06
CA MET A 1 0.00 4.52 -23.77
C MET A 1 0.88 3.42 -23.19
N ILE A 2 0.74 3.16 -21.90
CA ILE A 2 1.38 2.06 -21.18
C ILE A 2 0.59 0.80 -21.51
N GLY A 3 1.15 -0.06 -22.36
CA GLY A 3 0.57 -1.37 -22.67
C GLY A 3 0.73 -2.30 -21.48
N GLY A 4 -0.38 -2.73 -20.88
CA GLY A 4 -0.38 -3.79 -19.88
C GLY A 4 0.12 -5.09 -20.50
N LYS A 5 1.21 -5.64 -19.98
CA LYS A 5 1.74 -6.93 -20.42
C LYS A 5 0.91 -8.03 -19.73
N THR A 6 0.16 -8.82 -20.50
CA THR A 6 -0.58 -9.98 -19.99
C THR A 6 0.41 -11.02 -19.47
N VAL A 7 0.33 -11.35 -18.18
CA VAL A 7 1.15 -12.40 -17.58
C VAL A 7 0.51 -13.76 -17.87
N MET A 8 1.34 -14.74 -18.22
CA MET A 8 0.95 -16.07 -18.68
C MET A 8 1.56 -17.11 -17.74
N LYS A 9 0.76 -18.07 -17.29
CA LYS A 9 1.22 -19.25 -16.52
C LYS A 9 0.76 -20.50 -17.26
N ASP A 10 1.69 -21.43 -17.52
CA ASP A 10 1.45 -22.66 -18.29
C ASP A 10 0.78 -22.44 -19.66
N GLY A 11 1.11 -21.33 -20.34
CA GLY A 11 0.58 -21.00 -21.66
C GLY A 11 -0.87 -20.48 -21.68
N LYS A 12 -1.48 -20.21 -20.52
CA LYS A 12 -2.82 -19.61 -20.41
C LYS A 12 -2.75 -18.18 -19.86
N PRO A 13 -3.59 -17.26 -20.36
CA PRO A 13 -3.70 -15.91 -19.79
C PRO A 13 -4.33 -16.00 -18.41
N LEU A 14 -3.65 -15.43 -17.41
CA LEU A 14 -4.15 -15.39 -16.04
C LEU A 14 -5.46 -14.62 -15.95
N THR A 15 -6.41 -15.14 -15.17
CA THR A 15 -7.67 -14.46 -14.89
C THR A 15 -7.41 -13.18 -14.09
N LYS A 16 -8.37 -12.22 -14.09
CA LYS A 16 -8.22 -10.98 -13.30
C LYS A 16 -7.98 -11.24 -11.81
N ARG A 17 -8.53 -12.33 -11.24
CA ARG A 17 -8.30 -12.76 -9.85
C ARG A 17 -6.86 -13.23 -9.63
N GLU A 18 -6.31 -14.01 -10.56
CA GLU A 18 -4.90 -14.46 -10.47
C GLU A 18 -3.90 -13.33 -10.74
N ASN A 19 -4.23 -12.37 -11.62
CA ASN A 19 -3.42 -11.15 -11.79
C ASN A 19 -3.44 -10.22 -10.56
N MET A 20 -4.49 -10.28 -9.73
CA MET A 20 -4.55 -9.58 -8.45
C MET A 20 -3.62 -10.24 -7.42
N GLU A 21 -3.52 -11.57 -7.46
CA GLU A 21 -2.51 -12.35 -6.72
C GLU A 21 -1.08 -12.20 -7.29
N GLU A 22 -0.85 -11.47 -8.38
CA GLU A 22 0.51 -11.18 -8.88
C GLU A 22 0.90 -9.70 -8.74
N ARG A 23 -0.04 -8.85 -8.29
CA ARG A 23 0.24 -7.46 -7.89
C ARG A 23 0.73 -7.33 -6.44
N PHE A 24 1.09 -8.45 -5.79
CA PHE A 24 1.85 -8.42 -4.56
C PHE A 24 3.18 -7.72 -4.83
N PHE A 25 3.32 -6.48 -4.37
CA PHE A 25 4.64 -5.90 -4.20
C PHE A 25 5.33 -6.70 -3.10
N GLU A 26 6.26 -7.56 -3.48
CA GLU A 26 7.22 -8.17 -2.58
C GLU A 26 8.08 -7.04 -1.99
N VAL A 27 7.71 -6.52 -0.81
CA VAL A 27 8.67 -5.79 0.02
C VAL A 27 9.44 -6.84 0.80
N VAL A 28 10.31 -7.56 0.10
CA VAL A 28 11.40 -8.31 0.75
C VAL A 28 12.37 -7.25 1.25
N THR A 29 12.43 -7.06 2.57
CA THR A 29 13.43 -6.19 3.20
C THR A 29 14.81 -6.77 2.91
N THR A 30 15.42 -6.34 1.81
CA THR A 30 16.78 -6.69 1.43
C THR A 30 17.75 -5.68 2.04
N ASP A 31 18.78 -6.23 2.69
CA ASP A 31 19.96 -5.57 3.26
C ASP A 31 20.49 -4.45 2.32
N PRO A 32 20.77 -3.21 2.81
CA PRO A 32 21.11 -2.04 1.98
C PRO A 32 22.42 -2.09 1.16
N LEU A 33 23.07 -3.25 1.01
CA LEU A 33 24.36 -3.38 0.33
C LEU A 33 24.28 -4.28 -0.92
N ARG A 34 23.59 -3.84 -1.98
CA ARG A 34 23.91 -4.26 -3.37
C ARG A 34 23.19 -3.40 -4.43
N LEU A 35 23.93 -2.44 -5.00
CA LEU A 35 23.60 -1.79 -6.27
C LEU A 35 24.69 -2.13 -7.30
N SER A 36 24.30 -2.64 -8.46
CA SER A 36 25.11 -2.52 -9.68
C SER A 36 24.27 -2.66 -10.96
N SER A 37 24.28 -1.55 -11.70
CA SER A 37 24.36 -1.41 -13.17
C SER A 37 23.20 -1.84 -14.08
N SER A 38 22.68 -0.80 -14.73
CA SER A 38 21.83 -0.69 -15.92
C SER A 38 22.48 -1.19 -17.22
N LYS A 39 21.65 -1.44 -18.25
CA LYS A 39 21.94 -1.06 -19.65
C LYS A 39 20.68 -1.02 -20.54
N THR A 40 20.65 0.05 -21.34
CA THR A 40 19.67 0.56 -22.31
C THR A 40 19.66 -0.20 -23.64
N THR A 41 18.56 -0.14 -24.43
CA THR A 41 18.48 0.04 -25.93
C THR A 41 16.99 0.04 -26.35
N GLN A 42 16.36 1.15 -26.77
CA GLN A 42 16.18 1.73 -28.12
C GLN A 42 15.35 0.88 -29.13
N GLY A 43 14.24 1.44 -29.64
CA GLY A 43 13.41 0.85 -30.71
C GLY A 43 12.26 1.77 -31.17
N ARG A 44 12.01 1.84 -32.47
CA ARG A 44 11.49 3.01 -33.23
C ARG A 44 10.09 2.74 -33.85
N ALA A 45 9.32 3.82 -34.05
CA ALA A 45 8.32 4.09 -35.11
C ALA A 45 7.00 3.28 -35.23
N ARG A 46 5.85 3.98 -35.39
CA ARG A 46 5.18 4.27 -36.68
C ARG A 46 3.84 5.03 -36.51
N LYS A 47 3.57 5.93 -37.47
CA LYS A 47 2.35 6.72 -37.70
C LYS A 47 1.20 5.83 -38.18
N GLY A 48 -0.04 6.20 -37.85
CA GLY A 48 -1.27 5.70 -38.47
C GLY A 48 -2.48 6.51 -38.04
N LEU A 49 -2.99 7.32 -38.96
CA LEU A 49 -4.14 8.21 -38.86
C LEU A 49 -5.35 7.50 -39.50
N SER A 50 -6.49 7.46 -38.84
CA SER A 50 -7.79 7.32 -39.52
C SER A 50 -8.92 7.83 -38.63
N ILE A 51 -9.35 9.02 -39.02
CA ILE A 51 -10.58 9.74 -38.75
C ILE A 51 -11.76 8.94 -39.30
N GLY A 52 -12.77 8.70 -38.47
CA GLY A 52 -14.06 8.11 -38.84
C GLY A 52 -15.17 8.91 -38.18
N VAL A 53 -15.69 9.88 -38.91
CA VAL A 53 -16.88 10.68 -38.61
C VAL A 53 -18.11 9.78 -38.72
N HIS A 54 -18.91 9.69 -37.67
CA HIS A 54 -20.28 9.20 -37.76
C HIS A 54 -21.20 10.23 -37.10
N GLU A 55 -21.85 10.99 -37.97
CA GLU A 55 -22.89 11.96 -37.65
C GLU A 55 -24.25 11.25 -37.65
N GLU A 56 -24.89 11.36 -36.49
CA GLU A 56 -26.31 11.46 -36.18
C GLU A 56 -27.36 10.57 -36.87
N ARG A 57 -28.09 9.82 -36.04
CA ARG A 57 -29.55 9.70 -36.18
C ARG A 57 -30.24 9.87 -34.84
N HIS A 58 -31.16 10.85 -34.82
CA HIS A 58 -32.07 11.22 -33.76
C HIS A 58 -32.79 10.03 -33.10
N GLY A 59 -32.64 9.94 -31.78
CA GLY A 59 -33.55 9.25 -30.87
C GLY A 59 -34.02 10.25 -29.82
N SER A 60 -35.34 10.35 -29.65
CA SER A 60 -36.08 11.17 -28.68
C SER A 60 -35.44 11.17 -27.28
N PRO A 61 -35.60 12.24 -26.46
CA PRO A 61 -35.02 12.28 -25.12
C PRO A 61 -35.67 11.19 -24.27
N GLY A 62 -34.97 10.06 -24.16
CA GLY A 62 -35.27 9.01 -23.21
C GLY A 62 -35.24 9.64 -21.83
N VAL A 63 -36.32 9.41 -21.07
CA VAL A 63 -36.38 9.71 -19.65
C VAL A 63 -35.10 9.15 -19.02
N VAL A 64 -34.19 10.03 -18.60
CA VAL A 64 -33.08 9.65 -17.73
C VAL A 64 -33.70 9.25 -16.41
N MET A 65 -34.04 7.97 -16.28
CA MET A 65 -34.33 7.37 -14.99
C MET A 65 -33.07 7.56 -14.15
N ALA A 66 -33.20 8.29 -13.05
CA ALA A 66 -32.13 8.37 -12.06
C ALA A 66 -31.80 6.93 -11.64
N GLY A 67 -30.57 6.50 -11.95
CA GLY A 67 -30.07 5.17 -11.62
C GLY A 67 -28.68 5.30 -11.01
N PHE A 68 -28.36 4.41 -10.07
CA PHE A 68 -26.99 4.26 -9.59
C PHE A 68 -26.32 3.13 -10.37
N HIS A 69 -25.04 3.30 -10.68
CA HIS A 69 -24.21 2.22 -11.20
C HIS A 69 -22.93 2.20 -10.39
N GLU A 70 -22.77 1.18 -9.57
CA GLU A 70 -21.53 0.95 -8.83
C GLU A 70 -20.47 0.45 -9.81
N THR A 71 -19.34 1.13 -9.86
CA THR A 71 -18.17 0.70 -10.64
C THR A 71 -17.12 0.11 -9.70
N GLU A 72 -16.47 -0.99 -10.09
CA GLU A 72 -15.35 -1.56 -9.34
C GLU A 72 -14.23 -0.53 -9.18
N HIS A 73 -14.08 0.02 -7.98
CA HIS A 73 -12.93 0.84 -7.60
C HIS A 73 -11.82 -0.07 -7.09
N THR A 74 -10.94 -0.51 -7.99
CA THR A 74 -9.72 -1.25 -7.63
C THR A 74 -8.65 -0.28 -7.14
N ALA A 75 -8.75 0.13 -5.88
CA ALA A 75 -7.76 0.97 -5.24
C ALA A 75 -7.29 0.36 -3.92
N ASP A 76 -6.98 -0.93 -3.96
CA ASP A 76 -6.37 -1.64 -2.85
C ASP A 76 -4.89 -1.92 -3.15
N TRP A 77 -4.01 -1.59 -2.23
CA TRP A 77 -2.65 -2.15 -2.21
C TRP A 77 -2.59 -3.28 -1.21
N ALA A 78 -1.96 -4.38 -1.61
CA ALA A 78 -1.65 -5.49 -0.71
C ALA A 78 -0.14 -5.52 -0.44
N PHE A 79 0.25 -5.74 0.81
CA PHE A 79 1.64 -5.98 1.15
C PHE A 79 1.76 -7.02 2.27
N ARG A 80 2.94 -7.65 2.30
CA ARG A 80 3.30 -8.65 3.30
C ARG A 80 4.56 -8.21 4.02
N VAL A 81 4.58 -8.38 5.33
CA VAL A 81 5.72 -8.09 6.19
C VAL A 81 6.04 -9.27 7.08
N GLN A 82 7.27 -9.30 7.59
CA GLN A 82 7.77 -10.30 8.51
C GLN A 82 8.64 -9.67 9.60
N GLY A 83 8.67 -10.31 10.77
CA GLY A 83 9.53 -9.94 11.89
C GLY A 83 9.96 -11.18 12.68
N ARG A 84 11.09 -11.09 13.38
CA ARG A 84 11.59 -12.15 14.29
C ARG A 84 10.68 -12.32 15.50
N ASP A 85 10.04 -11.24 15.93
CA ASP A 85 9.05 -11.20 16.99
C ASP A 85 7.86 -10.29 16.60
N LEU A 86 6.84 -10.24 17.46
CA LEU A 86 5.64 -9.43 17.24
C LEU A 86 5.96 -7.93 17.15
N ARG A 87 6.93 -7.45 17.92
CA ARG A 87 7.35 -6.04 17.93
C ARG A 87 7.93 -5.65 16.57
N GLU A 88 8.86 -6.46 16.07
CA GLU A 88 9.48 -6.22 14.76
C GLU A 88 8.45 -6.30 13.64
N LEU A 89 7.48 -7.22 13.72
CA LEU A 89 6.39 -7.29 12.75
C LEU A 89 5.62 -5.96 12.65
N PHE A 90 5.23 -5.38 13.78
CA PHE A 90 4.45 -4.14 13.83
C PHE A 90 5.26 -2.92 13.36
N VAL A 91 6.56 -2.87 13.67
CA VAL A 91 7.47 -1.86 13.12
C VAL A 91 7.59 -2.00 11.60
N GLN A 92 7.74 -3.23 11.09
CA GLN A 92 7.87 -3.47 9.66
C GLN A 92 6.58 -3.16 8.90
N ALA A 93 5.42 -3.43 9.48
CA ALA A 93 4.12 -3.06 8.91
C ALA A 93 4.00 -1.54 8.72
N ALA A 94 4.34 -0.76 9.76
CA ALA A 94 4.33 0.70 9.70
C ALA A 94 5.33 1.23 8.65
N ARG A 95 6.54 0.68 8.62
CA ARG A 95 7.56 1.04 7.62
C ARG A 95 7.08 0.75 6.19
N ALA A 96 6.53 -0.43 5.94
CA ALA A 96 6.01 -0.80 4.63
C ALA A 96 4.90 0.18 4.18
N MET A 97 3.99 0.54 5.06
CA MET A 97 2.94 1.54 4.80
C MET A 97 3.53 2.89 4.37
N PHE A 98 4.45 3.44 5.16
CA PHE A 98 5.10 4.72 4.82
C PHE A 98 5.99 4.62 3.57
N GLN A 99 6.60 3.47 3.30
CA GLN A 99 7.37 3.24 2.09
C GLN A 99 6.49 3.25 0.83
N LEU A 100 5.28 2.69 0.92
CA LEU A 100 4.30 2.72 -0.17
C LEU A 100 3.85 4.16 -0.48
N GLN A 101 3.67 4.98 0.56
CA GLN A 101 3.45 6.44 0.46
C GLN A 101 4.73 7.22 0.08
N GLY A 102 5.87 6.53 0.03
CA GLY A 102 7.20 7.01 -0.37
C GLY A 102 7.89 7.96 0.62
N GLN A 103 7.56 7.85 1.90
CA GLN A 103 8.00 8.77 2.96
C GLN A 103 9.27 8.35 3.72
N LEU A 104 9.83 7.16 3.45
CA LEU A 104 11.01 6.68 4.19
C LEU A 104 12.36 7.30 3.75
N ASN A 105 12.37 8.17 2.73
CA ASN A 105 13.60 8.75 2.18
C ASN A 105 14.03 10.05 2.90
N ASN A 106 13.83 10.14 4.22
CA ASN A 106 14.02 11.39 4.94
C ASN A 106 15.42 11.49 5.52
N THR A 107 16.15 12.53 5.11
CA THR A 107 17.53 12.81 5.54
C THR A 107 17.62 13.85 6.65
N GLN A 108 16.48 14.42 7.06
CA GLN A 108 16.43 15.44 8.10
C GLN A 108 16.30 14.80 9.49
N PRO A 109 16.86 15.45 10.53
CA PRO A 109 16.66 15.02 11.91
C PRO A 109 15.18 15.21 12.30
N PRO A 110 14.62 14.33 13.15
CA PRO A 110 13.24 14.45 13.61
C PRO A 110 13.03 15.75 14.40
N SER A 111 11.93 16.46 14.10
CA SER A 111 11.53 17.71 14.77
C SER A 111 10.35 17.53 15.72
N HIS A 112 9.67 16.39 15.67
CA HIS A 112 8.49 16.09 16.47
C HIS A 112 8.63 14.72 17.15
N VAL A 113 8.13 14.63 18.37
CA VAL A 113 8.05 13.38 19.13
C VAL A 113 6.60 13.19 19.56
N ARG A 114 6.05 12.00 19.30
CA ARG A 114 4.69 11.61 19.73
C ARG A 114 4.79 10.33 20.55
N ASP A 115 4.16 10.30 21.71
CA ASP A 115 3.91 9.06 22.44
C ASP A 115 2.49 8.60 22.07
N VAL A 116 2.34 7.32 21.74
CA VAL A 116 1.12 6.71 21.23
C VAL A 116 0.82 5.44 22.01
N GLU A 117 -0.45 5.23 22.32
CA GLU A 117 -0.97 4.06 23.02
C GLU A 117 -2.19 3.56 22.26
N VAL A 118 -2.21 2.27 21.95
CA VAL A 118 -3.25 1.63 21.13
C VAL A 118 -3.66 0.31 21.74
N ASP A 119 -4.97 0.09 21.80
CA ASP A 119 -5.57 -1.18 22.20
C ASP A 119 -6.21 -1.91 21.02
N GLY A 120 -6.38 -3.22 21.16
CA GLY A 120 -7.12 -4.08 20.25
C GLY A 120 -7.68 -5.30 20.97
N PHE A 121 -8.72 -5.93 20.41
CA PHE A 121 -9.29 -7.15 21.00
C PHE A 121 -8.43 -8.41 20.75
N ASP A 122 -7.59 -8.35 19.71
CA ASP A 122 -6.64 -9.37 19.28
C ASP A 122 -5.50 -8.70 18.49
N ARG A 123 -4.56 -9.52 18.00
CA ARG A 123 -3.36 -9.04 17.30
C ARG A 123 -3.71 -8.35 15.99
N GLU A 124 -4.68 -8.89 15.26
CA GLU A 124 -5.19 -8.33 14.03
C GLU A 124 -5.79 -6.95 14.25
N THR A 125 -6.68 -6.81 15.23
CA THR A 125 -7.29 -5.54 15.62
C THR A 125 -6.24 -4.54 16.09
N LEU A 126 -5.29 -4.98 16.91
CA LEU A 126 -4.20 -4.13 17.39
C LEU A 126 -3.37 -3.61 16.20
N LEU A 127 -3.07 -4.44 15.21
CA LEU A 127 -2.30 -4.05 14.03
C LEU A 127 -3.07 -3.03 13.17
N VAL A 128 -4.37 -3.23 12.95
CA VAL A 128 -5.22 -2.29 12.21
C VAL A 128 -5.28 -0.94 12.93
N ASN A 129 -5.57 -0.95 14.24
CA ASN A 129 -5.66 0.27 15.03
C ASN A 129 -4.33 1.01 15.06
N TRP A 130 -3.21 0.29 15.23
CA TRP A 130 -1.86 0.86 15.21
C TRP A 130 -1.60 1.64 13.93
N LEU A 131 -1.86 1.03 12.78
CA LEU A 131 -1.53 1.65 11.50
C LEU A 131 -2.50 2.78 11.13
N ASN A 132 -3.78 2.66 11.51
CA ASN A 132 -4.74 3.75 11.32
C ASN A 132 -4.44 4.94 12.23
N GLU A 133 -3.94 4.72 13.45
CA GLU A 133 -3.46 5.80 14.33
C GLU A 133 -2.28 6.54 13.70
N LEU A 134 -1.33 5.82 13.10
CA LEU A 134 -0.23 6.43 12.36
C LEU A 134 -0.70 7.27 11.15
N LEU A 135 -1.68 6.77 10.39
CA LEU A 135 -2.29 7.51 9.28
C LEU A 135 -3.00 8.77 9.76
N TYR A 136 -3.76 8.67 10.86
CA TYR A 136 -4.44 9.80 11.50
C TYR A 136 -3.45 10.88 11.92
N LEU A 137 -2.37 10.50 12.62
CA LEU A 137 -1.34 11.43 13.07
C LEU A 137 -0.61 12.10 11.90
N GLN A 138 -0.31 11.36 10.84
CA GLN A 138 0.26 11.89 9.61
C GLN A 138 -0.65 12.96 9.00
N GLU A 139 -1.93 12.65 8.83
CA GLU A 139 -2.89 13.53 8.16
C GLU A 139 -3.16 14.80 8.99
N MET A 140 -3.44 14.62 10.28
CA MET A 140 -3.81 15.73 11.16
C MET A 140 -2.65 16.70 11.40
N ASN A 141 -1.43 16.19 11.53
CA ASN A 141 -0.26 17.01 11.86
C ASN A 141 0.60 17.37 10.65
N ASN A 142 0.30 16.82 9.46
CA ASN A 142 1.16 16.95 8.28
C ASN A 142 2.60 16.48 8.58
N GLU A 143 2.72 15.29 9.18
CA GLU A 143 3.95 14.69 9.68
C GLU A 143 4.28 13.37 9.00
N THR A 144 5.57 13.04 8.88
CA THR A 144 6.04 11.71 8.47
C THR A 144 6.88 11.10 9.58
N TYR A 145 6.81 9.78 9.77
CA TYR A 145 7.51 9.09 10.86
C TYR A 145 8.55 8.11 10.31
N ALA A 146 9.83 8.50 10.39
CA ALA A 146 10.94 7.69 9.88
C ALA A 146 11.47 6.68 10.91
N ASN A 147 11.32 6.99 12.20
CA ASN A 147 11.74 6.13 13.30
C ASN A 147 10.58 5.91 14.28
N LEU A 148 10.28 4.64 14.52
CA LEU A 148 9.22 4.18 15.41
C LEU A 148 9.83 3.25 16.44
N GLU A 149 9.72 3.63 17.70
CA GLU A 149 10.15 2.84 18.84
C GLU A 149 8.92 2.29 19.55
N ILE A 150 8.52 1.06 19.26
CA ILE A 150 7.56 0.36 20.13
C ILE A 150 8.26 0.11 21.46
N ARG A 151 7.61 0.44 22.58
CA ARG A 151 8.12 0.29 23.95
C ARG A 151 7.54 -0.94 24.61
N GLU A 152 6.22 -1.09 24.56
CA GLU A 152 5.53 -2.25 25.06
C GLU A 152 4.63 -2.83 23.97
N ILE A 153 4.53 -4.15 23.92
CA ILE A 153 3.62 -4.84 23.01
C ILE A 153 3.16 -6.14 23.66
N SER A 154 1.87 -6.39 23.56
CA SER A 154 1.21 -7.64 23.87
C SER A 154 0.29 -8.02 22.71
N ASP A 155 -0.57 -9.02 22.90
CA ASP A 155 -1.54 -9.41 21.89
C ASP A 155 -2.65 -8.36 21.67
N THR A 156 -2.87 -7.47 22.64
CA THR A 156 -4.04 -6.57 22.70
C THR A 156 -3.69 -5.13 23.03
N HIS A 157 -2.41 -4.81 23.26
CA HIS A 157 -1.97 -3.50 23.72
C HIS A 157 -0.57 -3.17 23.19
N LEU A 158 -0.37 -1.91 22.81
CA LEU A 158 0.90 -1.38 22.31
C LEU A 158 1.12 0.05 22.80
N THR A 159 2.34 0.34 23.25
CA THR A 159 2.83 1.72 23.42
C THR A 159 4.03 1.97 22.53
N ALA A 160 4.12 3.15 21.95
CA ALA A 160 5.23 3.53 21.08
C ALA A 160 5.61 5.00 21.20
N ARG A 161 6.86 5.29 20.88
CA ARG A 161 7.37 6.62 20.64
C ARG A 161 7.69 6.79 19.16
N LEU A 162 7.08 7.79 18.55
CA LEU A 162 7.29 8.17 17.16
C LEU A 162 8.23 9.36 17.09
N HIS A 163 9.19 9.29 16.18
CA HIS A 163 10.05 10.41 15.83
C HIS A 163 9.72 10.83 14.41
N GLY A 164 9.08 12.00 14.31
CA GLY A 164 8.56 12.53 13.07
C GLY A 164 9.13 13.89 12.71
N GLN A 165 8.75 14.34 11.53
CA GLN A 165 9.04 15.67 11.00
C GLN A 165 7.92 16.11 10.06
N SER A 166 7.81 17.40 9.80
CA SER A 166 6.85 17.90 8.81
C SER A 166 7.10 17.26 7.44
N GLY A 167 6.03 16.82 6.78
CA GLY A 167 6.10 16.20 5.46
C GLY A 167 4.77 15.60 5.01
N GLN A 168 4.62 15.47 3.69
CA GLN A 168 3.48 14.83 3.05
C GLN A 168 3.91 13.58 2.26
N PRO A 169 3.01 12.61 2.02
CA PRO A 169 3.24 11.55 1.05
C PRO A 169 3.69 12.12 -0.31
N ASN A 170 4.64 11.45 -0.95
CA ASN A 170 5.06 11.80 -2.32
C ASN A 170 4.45 10.88 -3.39
N ARG A 171 3.71 9.85 -2.94
CA ARG A 171 2.93 8.90 -3.73
C ARG A 171 1.46 8.95 -3.30
N ARG A 172 0.67 7.98 -3.79
CA ARG A 172 -0.74 7.84 -3.44
C ARG A 172 -0.89 7.67 -1.92
N LEU A 173 -1.81 8.44 -1.34
CA LEU A 173 -2.12 8.42 0.08
C LEU A 173 -2.93 7.16 0.40
N ILE A 174 -2.39 6.31 1.27
CA ILE A 174 -3.19 5.29 1.95
C ILE A 174 -4.20 6.00 2.87
N LYS A 175 -5.49 5.74 2.67
CA LYS A 175 -6.60 6.30 3.45
C LYS A 175 -6.89 5.49 4.70
N ALA A 176 -6.83 4.16 4.59
CA ALA A 176 -7.13 3.27 5.70
C ALA A 176 -6.45 1.91 5.52
N VAL A 177 -6.06 1.33 6.65
CA VAL A 177 -5.76 -0.10 6.77
C VAL A 177 -7.04 -0.82 7.18
N THR A 178 -7.35 -1.90 6.46
CA THR A 178 -8.60 -2.65 6.65
C THR A 178 -8.32 -4.06 7.20
N PHE A 179 -9.37 -4.71 7.69
CA PHE A 179 -9.34 -6.13 8.06
C PHE A 179 -9.37 -7.07 6.84
N HIS A 180 -9.54 -6.55 5.62
CA HIS A 180 -9.69 -7.40 4.45
C HIS A 180 -8.38 -8.15 4.14
N GLY A 181 -8.45 -9.48 4.10
CA GLY A 181 -7.28 -10.33 3.87
C GLY A 181 -6.22 -10.26 4.98
N LEU A 182 -6.55 -9.65 6.13
CA LEU A 182 -5.63 -9.54 7.25
C LEU A 182 -5.42 -10.90 7.91
N LYS A 183 -4.16 -11.24 8.11
CA LYS A 183 -3.76 -12.43 8.86
C LYS A 183 -2.46 -12.16 9.58
N VAL A 184 -2.43 -12.34 10.90
CA VAL A 184 -1.20 -12.29 11.70
C VAL A 184 -0.89 -13.70 12.16
N GLU A 185 0.24 -14.25 11.72
CA GLU A 185 0.59 -15.63 12.04
C GLU A 185 2.07 -15.79 12.36
N GLN A 186 2.36 -16.75 13.25
CA GLN A 186 3.72 -17.19 13.50
C GLN A 186 3.96 -18.50 12.73
N SER A 187 4.98 -18.51 11.87
CA SER A 187 5.36 -19.67 11.06
C SER A 187 6.87 -19.76 10.94
N GLU A 188 7.42 -20.97 11.08
CA GLU A 188 8.86 -21.24 10.93
C GLU A 188 9.76 -20.38 11.85
N GLY A 189 9.25 -19.99 13.02
CA GLY A 189 9.98 -19.14 13.97
C GLY A 189 9.98 -17.65 13.63
N ALA A 190 9.21 -17.22 12.62
CA ALA A 190 9.01 -15.82 12.26
C ALA A 190 7.53 -15.42 12.35
N TRP A 191 7.28 -14.15 12.64
CA TRP A 191 5.96 -13.54 12.54
C TRP A 191 5.75 -12.99 11.14
N ARG A 192 4.53 -13.14 10.61
CA ARG A 192 4.13 -12.66 9.27
C ARG A 192 2.78 -11.98 9.35
N ALA A 193 2.61 -10.93 8.55
CA ALA A 193 1.32 -10.29 8.32
C ALA A 193 1.11 -10.01 6.84
N THR A 194 -0.10 -10.27 6.34
CA THR A 194 -0.57 -9.80 5.02
C THR A 194 -1.67 -8.77 5.27
N MET A 195 -1.64 -7.66 4.53
CA MET A 195 -2.57 -6.54 4.72
C MET A 195 -3.02 -5.99 3.39
N ILE A 196 -4.26 -5.47 3.38
CA ILE A 196 -4.85 -4.75 2.25
C ILE A 196 -5.28 -3.36 2.72
N VAL A 197 -4.89 -2.34 1.97
CA VAL A 197 -5.10 -0.93 2.31
C VAL A 197 -5.80 -0.18 1.19
N ASP A 198 -6.70 0.73 1.56
CA ASP A 198 -7.43 1.63 0.64
C ASP A 198 -6.54 2.85 0.30
N VAL A 199 -6.43 3.20 -0.98
CA VAL A 199 -5.54 4.27 -1.53
C VAL A 199 -6.22 5.24 -2.48
#